data_AF-A0A954V419-F1
#
_entry.id   AF-A0A954V419-F1
#
_cell.length_a   1.000
_cell.length_b   1.000
_cell.length_c   1.000
_cell.angle_alpha   90.00
_cell.angle_beta   90.00
_cell.angle_gamma   90.00
#
_symmetry.space_group_name_H-M   'P 1'
#
loop_
_entity.id
_entity.type
_entity.pdbx_description
1 polymer ?
#
loop_
_entity_poly.entity_id
_entity_poly.type
_entity_poly.pdbx_seq_one_letter_code
_entity_poly.pdbx_strand_id
1 'polypeptide(L)'
;TPESCKPLEERVWGWAVQLYAVRSAASWGIGDLGDLRQLGEWSAKLGARMLQINPLGAATPGLPQATSPYYPSSRRFLNPLYLRIEALPHIERIQSLCDEAGNQARQLNQQRLIDRDAIYRLKMPVLEALWEVVRHDLSNCAYYFSNQGETLQRFATFCVLAERFGQNWRDWPEAYQHPLREEVARFAAENEERVQFHMWLQYLLDRQLQHASEAIPLVFDLPVGVDPGGVDAWCWQDTLALGSRVGAPPDEFNAGGQDWGLPPWIPRKMVAAQYEPFIQTVRASLRYAGGLRIDHVMGLFRLYWIPQGVAATEGTYVDLPSADLLRILALESQ
;
A
#
# COMPACT_ATOMS: atom_id res chain seq x y z
N THR A 1 -23.92 -4.48 -13.77
CA THR A 1 -23.08 -3.40 -13.21
C THR A 1 -23.54 -2.08 -13.78
N PRO A 2 -23.34 -0.95 -13.08
CA PRO A 2 -23.59 0.39 -13.62
C PRO A 2 -22.88 0.60 -14.97
N GLU A 3 -23.43 1.50 -15.80
CA GLU A 3 -22.86 1.80 -17.13
C GLU A 3 -21.68 2.77 -17.07
N SER A 4 -21.56 3.55 -15.99
CA SER A 4 -20.49 4.54 -15.82
C SER A 4 -20.08 4.68 -14.36
N CYS A 5 -18.84 5.14 -14.15
CA CYS A 5 -18.41 5.62 -12.83
C CYS A 5 -19.14 6.91 -12.45
N LYS A 6 -19.17 7.25 -11.16
CA LYS A 6 -19.77 8.49 -10.66
C LYS A 6 -19.02 9.73 -11.16
N PRO A 7 -19.65 10.64 -11.92
CA PRO A 7 -19.00 11.85 -12.40
C PRO A 7 -18.84 12.90 -11.29
N LEU A 8 -17.91 13.84 -11.47
CA LEU A 8 -17.90 15.09 -10.72
C LEU A 8 -18.92 16.05 -11.32
N GLU A 9 -19.79 16.61 -10.48
CA GLU A 9 -20.91 17.45 -10.92
C GLU A 9 -20.49 18.92 -11.19
N GLU A 10 -19.35 19.35 -10.65
CA GLU A 10 -18.88 20.74 -10.74
C GLU A 10 -17.39 20.84 -11.12
N ARG A 11 -17.00 22.00 -11.66
CA ARG A 11 -15.59 22.33 -11.87
C ARG A 11 -14.93 22.60 -10.51
N VAL A 12 -13.93 21.81 -10.21
CA VAL A 12 -13.22 21.83 -8.93
C VAL A 12 -11.70 21.88 -9.19
N TRP A 13 -10.95 22.31 -8.19
CA TRP A 13 -9.49 22.27 -8.21
C TRP A 13 -8.97 21.69 -6.90
N GLY A 14 -7.73 21.20 -6.94
CA GLY A 14 -7.04 20.61 -5.81
C GLY A 14 -5.54 20.55 -6.04
N TRP A 15 -4.79 20.13 -5.02
CA TRP A 15 -3.35 19.92 -5.13
C TRP A 15 -3.04 18.47 -5.46
N ALA A 16 -2.02 18.24 -6.28
CA ALA A 16 -1.37 16.94 -6.40
C ALA A 16 -0.11 16.93 -5.53
N VAL A 17 -0.06 16.02 -4.57
CA VAL A 17 0.91 16.05 -3.47
C VAL A 17 1.61 14.69 -3.38
N GLN A 18 2.93 14.74 -3.31
CA GLN A 18 3.74 13.61 -2.85
C GLN A 18 3.78 13.68 -1.32
N LEU A 19 2.88 12.96 -0.64
CA LEU A 19 2.70 13.03 0.81
C LEU A 19 4.01 12.81 1.56
N TYR A 20 4.83 11.86 1.13
CA TYR A 20 6.13 11.61 1.76
C TYR A 20 7.05 12.84 1.76
N ALA A 21 6.88 13.76 0.81
CA ALA A 21 7.67 14.99 0.67
C ALA A 21 7.07 16.20 1.41
N VAL A 22 5.87 16.07 1.98
CA VAL A 22 5.29 17.11 2.85
C VAL A 22 6.17 17.27 4.09
N ARG A 23 6.39 18.51 4.51
CA ARG A 23 7.19 18.86 5.69
C ARG A 23 6.32 19.63 6.67
N SER A 24 6.31 19.20 7.93
CA SER A 24 5.84 19.99 9.06
C SER A 24 6.89 20.00 10.17
N ALA A 25 6.74 20.90 11.14
CA ALA A 25 7.60 20.94 12.32
C ALA A 25 7.50 19.66 13.17
N ALA A 26 6.43 18.89 13.00
CA ALA A 26 6.13 17.71 13.79
C ALA A 26 6.32 16.38 13.02
N SER A 27 6.49 16.41 11.70
CA SER A 27 6.78 15.21 10.90
C SER A 27 8.04 14.50 11.40
N TRP A 28 8.02 13.16 11.37
CA TRP A 28 9.18 12.32 11.68
C TRP A 28 10.00 12.07 10.42
N GLY A 29 10.62 13.10 9.85
CA GLY A 29 11.49 12.98 8.66
C GLY A 29 10.78 12.72 7.32
N ILE A 30 9.48 12.42 7.35
CA ILE A 30 8.60 12.12 6.20
C ILE A 30 7.21 12.67 6.50
N GLY A 31 6.51 13.18 5.48
CA GLY A 31 5.12 13.58 5.63
C GLY A 31 4.23 12.37 5.95
N ASP A 32 3.36 12.52 6.94
CA ASP A 32 2.50 11.46 7.48
C ASP A 32 1.00 11.81 7.39
N LEU A 33 0.12 10.91 7.84
CA LEU A 33 -1.33 11.11 7.78
C LEU A 33 -1.82 12.29 8.63
N GLY A 34 -1.08 12.67 9.67
CA GLY A 34 -1.35 13.89 10.44
C GLY A 34 -1.03 15.15 9.64
N ASP A 35 0.03 15.11 8.83
CA ASP A 35 0.37 16.19 7.90
C ASP A 35 -0.62 16.25 6.73
N LEU A 36 -1.07 15.11 6.22
CA LEU A 36 -2.12 15.04 5.18
C LEU A 36 -3.40 15.74 5.64
N ARG A 37 -3.85 15.46 6.88
CA ARG A 37 -5.02 16.11 7.45
C ARG A 37 -4.84 17.62 7.53
N GLN A 38 -3.72 18.09 8.10
CA GLN A 38 -3.43 19.52 8.22
C GLN A 38 -3.37 20.21 6.85
N LEU A 39 -2.75 19.57 5.86
CA LEU A 39 -2.71 20.06 4.49
C LEU A 39 -4.11 20.12 3.88
N GLY A 40 -4.96 19.14 4.16
CA GLY A 40 -6.36 19.12 3.74
C GLY A 40 -7.16 20.28 4.32
N GLU A 41 -7.11 20.46 5.64
CA GLU A 41 -7.80 21.56 6.34
C GLU A 41 -7.33 22.93 5.84
N TRP A 42 -6.03 23.10 5.59
CA TRP A 42 -5.48 24.32 5.03
C TRP A 42 -5.93 24.53 3.57
N SER A 43 -5.91 23.49 2.75
CA SER A 43 -6.30 23.56 1.33
C SER A 43 -7.78 23.90 1.17
N ALA A 44 -8.65 23.31 2.00
CA ALA A 44 -10.08 23.58 1.99
C ALA A 44 -10.37 25.07 2.28
N LYS A 45 -9.64 25.70 3.21
CA LYS A 45 -9.74 27.14 3.51
C LYS A 45 -9.38 28.03 2.33
N LEU A 46 -8.53 27.55 1.41
CA LEU A 46 -8.19 28.24 0.17
C LEU A 46 -9.20 28.02 -0.96
N GLY A 47 -10.20 27.16 -0.75
CA GLY A 47 -11.21 26.83 -1.74
C GLY A 47 -10.89 25.58 -2.57
N ALA A 48 -9.82 24.84 -2.26
CA ALA A 48 -9.61 23.53 -2.86
C ALA A 48 -10.76 22.59 -2.48
N ARG A 49 -11.03 21.61 -3.33
CA ARG A 49 -12.09 20.61 -3.12
C ARG A 49 -11.57 19.17 -3.10
N MET A 50 -10.30 18.97 -3.41
CA MET A 50 -9.66 17.66 -3.34
C MET A 50 -8.15 17.77 -3.10
N LEU A 51 -7.56 16.66 -2.65
CA LEU A 51 -6.12 16.43 -2.70
C LEU A 51 -5.84 15.10 -3.40
N GLN A 52 -5.05 15.12 -4.48
CA GLN A 52 -4.47 13.90 -5.02
C GLN A 52 -3.18 13.58 -4.28
N ILE A 53 -3.05 12.33 -3.84
CA ILE A 53 -1.87 11.84 -3.13
C ILE A 53 -1.20 10.71 -3.90
N ASN A 54 0.11 10.54 -3.67
CA ASN A 54 0.83 9.37 -4.16
C ASN A 54 0.31 8.05 -3.56
N PRO A 55 0.65 6.90 -4.15
CA PRO A 55 0.30 5.61 -3.58
C PRO A 55 0.85 5.43 -2.17
N LEU A 56 0.01 4.93 -1.25
CA LEU A 56 0.35 4.70 0.16
C LEU A 56 0.61 3.22 0.48
N GLY A 57 0.68 2.37 -0.54
CA GLY A 57 0.78 0.92 -0.43
C GLY A 57 1.94 0.45 0.46
N ALA A 58 1.71 -0.64 1.18
CA ALA A 58 2.66 -1.21 2.11
C ALA A 58 3.95 -1.65 1.40
N ALA A 59 5.09 -1.37 2.01
CA ALA A 59 6.35 -2.04 1.70
C ALA A 59 6.47 -3.32 2.53
N THR A 60 7.31 -4.26 2.10
CA THR A 60 7.63 -5.42 2.94
C THR A 60 8.39 -4.96 4.18
N PRO A 61 8.02 -5.42 5.40
CA PRO A 61 8.74 -5.06 6.62
C PRO A 61 10.24 -5.36 6.54
N GLY A 62 11.04 -4.59 7.27
CA GLY A 62 12.49 -4.75 7.30
C GLY A 62 13.24 -3.67 6.53
N LEU A 63 14.51 -3.91 6.21
CA LEU A 63 15.38 -2.94 5.55
C LEU A 63 16.04 -3.60 4.32
N PRO A 64 16.27 -2.83 3.24
CA PRO A 64 15.93 -1.42 3.06
C PRO A 64 14.42 -1.19 2.85
N GLN A 65 13.95 0.02 3.12
CA GLN A 65 12.59 0.45 2.81
C GLN A 65 12.45 0.81 1.33
N ALA A 66 11.41 0.29 0.68
CA ALA A 66 11.10 0.63 -0.71
C ALA A 66 10.90 2.14 -0.88
N THR A 67 11.65 2.76 -1.79
CA THR A 67 11.59 4.21 -2.04
C THR A 67 10.51 4.59 -3.04
N SER A 68 10.18 3.69 -3.97
CA SER A 68 9.16 3.91 -5.00
C SER A 68 7.77 3.52 -4.50
N PRO A 69 6.80 4.44 -4.45
CA PRO A 69 5.41 4.11 -4.14
C PRO A 69 4.74 3.27 -5.24
N TYR A 70 5.36 3.16 -6.42
CA TYR A 70 4.87 2.37 -7.56
C TYR A 70 5.39 0.93 -7.58
N TYR A 71 6.18 0.55 -6.57
CA TYR A 71 6.65 -0.83 -6.36
C TYR A 71 6.24 -1.35 -4.97
N PRO A 72 4.94 -1.32 -4.62
CA PRO A 72 4.50 -1.71 -3.29
C PRO A 72 4.49 -3.23 -3.14
N SER A 73 4.68 -3.70 -1.91
CA SER A 73 4.43 -5.10 -1.52
C SER A 73 2.93 -5.41 -1.56
N SER A 74 2.10 -4.45 -1.13
CA SER A 74 0.64 -4.51 -1.27
C SER A 74 0.04 -3.21 -1.81
N ARG A 75 -0.92 -3.33 -2.73
CA ARG A 75 -1.78 -2.21 -3.14
C ARG A 75 -3.03 -2.06 -2.27
N ARG A 76 -3.27 -3.01 -1.37
CA ARG A 76 -4.43 -3.02 -0.47
C ARG A 76 -4.10 -2.47 0.92
N PHE A 77 -2.97 -2.88 1.48
CA PHE A 77 -2.54 -2.48 2.83
C PHE A 77 -1.59 -1.29 2.76
N LEU A 78 -1.47 -0.54 3.85
CA LEU A 78 -0.81 0.76 3.89
C LEU A 78 0.57 0.68 4.56
N ASN A 79 1.49 1.57 4.17
CA ASN A 79 2.84 1.63 4.74
C ASN A 79 2.85 2.29 6.14
N PRO A 80 3.33 1.60 7.20
CA PRO A 80 3.43 2.15 8.56
C PRO A 80 4.25 3.44 8.67
N LEU A 81 5.13 3.75 7.71
CA LEU A 81 5.87 5.01 7.68
C LEU A 81 4.96 6.25 7.64
N TYR A 82 3.71 6.12 7.18
CA TYR A 82 2.75 7.22 7.16
C TYR A 82 1.98 7.42 8.47
N LEU A 83 2.23 6.61 9.52
CA LEU A 83 1.60 6.86 10.83
C LEU A 83 2.16 8.12 11.50
N ARG A 84 1.28 8.97 12.01
CA ARG A 84 1.60 10.04 12.95
C ARG A 84 1.71 9.45 14.35
N ILE A 85 2.93 9.26 14.86
CA ILE A 85 3.19 8.53 16.10
C ILE A 85 2.61 9.25 17.32
N GLU A 86 2.74 10.57 17.40
CA GLU A 86 2.24 11.35 18.54
C GLU A 86 0.70 11.46 18.58
N ALA A 87 0.00 11.06 17.52
CA ALA A 87 -1.46 11.03 17.47
C ALA A 87 -2.02 9.64 17.80
N LEU A 88 -1.18 8.68 18.18
CA LEU A 88 -1.62 7.34 18.53
C LEU A 88 -2.27 7.32 19.92
N PRO A 89 -3.38 6.59 20.10
CA PRO A 89 -3.96 6.37 21.42
C PRO A 89 -2.95 5.72 22.37
N HIS A 90 -2.96 6.13 23.64
CA HIS A 90 -2.10 5.61 24.69
C HIS A 90 -0.60 5.92 24.57
N ILE A 91 -0.20 6.81 23.65
CA ILE A 91 1.19 7.20 23.48
C ILE A 91 1.79 7.83 24.75
N GLU A 92 0.96 8.46 25.58
CA GLU A 92 1.37 9.04 26.86
C GLU A 92 1.97 8.01 27.83
N ARG A 93 1.61 6.73 27.68
CA ARG A 93 2.15 5.63 28.51
C ARG A 93 3.61 5.28 28.17
N ILE A 94 4.11 5.73 27.02
CA ILE A 94 5.51 5.57 26.58
C ILE A 94 6.15 6.91 26.21
N GLN A 95 5.66 8.01 26.80
CA GLN A 95 6.01 9.38 26.42
C GLN A 95 7.52 9.62 26.31
N SER A 96 8.31 9.13 27.29
CA SER A 96 9.77 9.33 27.29
C SER A 96 10.44 8.72 26.06
N LEU A 97 10.03 7.51 25.65
CA LEU A 97 10.56 6.85 24.46
C LEU A 97 10.11 7.55 23.18
N CYS A 98 8.84 7.97 23.14
CA CYS A 98 8.28 8.71 22.02
C CYS A 98 8.98 10.07 21.83
N ASP A 99 9.26 10.80 22.91
CA ASP A 99 9.93 12.10 22.86
C ASP A 99 11.38 11.98 22.39
N GLU A 100 12.12 10.99 22.91
CA GLU A 100 13.49 10.73 22.49
C GLU A 100 13.56 10.40 21.00
N ALA A 101 12.77 9.43 20.54
CA ALA A 101 12.72 9.02 19.14
C ALA A 101 12.21 10.16 18.23
N GLY A 102 11.18 10.90 18.66
CA GLY A 102 10.63 12.02 17.92
C GLY A 102 11.59 13.19 17.77
N ASN A 103 12.40 13.47 18.79
CA ASN A 103 13.44 14.50 18.71
C ASN A 103 14.53 14.13 17.68
N GLN A 104 14.94 12.86 17.65
CA GLN A 104 15.86 12.37 16.62
C GLN A 104 15.22 12.40 15.23
N ALA A 105 13.97 11.95 15.10
CA ALA A 105 13.26 11.88 13.84
C ALA A 105 13.01 13.27 13.23
N ARG A 106 12.68 14.27 14.06
CA ARG A 106 12.50 15.66 13.60
C ARG A 106 13.78 16.31 13.07
N GLN A 107 14.96 15.88 13.51
CA GLN A 107 16.23 16.35 12.92
C GLN A 107 16.34 15.92 11.45
N LEU A 108 15.76 14.78 11.06
CA LEU A 108 15.73 14.32 9.66
C LEU A 108 14.96 15.27 8.73
N ASN A 109 14.08 16.13 9.26
CA ASN A 109 13.37 17.14 8.45
C ASN A 109 14.33 18.17 7.82
N GLN A 110 15.53 18.34 8.40
CA GLN A 110 16.55 19.24 7.86
C GLN A 110 17.29 18.66 6.65
N GLN A 111 17.13 17.35 6.39
CA GLN A 111 17.77 16.70 5.27
C GLN A 111 17.02 16.97 3.96
N ARG A 112 17.79 17.19 2.88
CA ARG A 112 17.25 17.39 1.53
C ARG A 112 16.55 16.14 1.00
N LEU A 113 17.09 14.96 1.30
CA LEU A 113 16.54 13.67 0.89
C LEU A 113 15.87 12.99 2.09
N ILE A 114 14.84 12.19 1.82
CA ILE A 114 14.11 11.44 2.85
C ILE A 114 14.85 10.12 3.09
N ASP A 115 15.36 9.95 4.30
CA ASP A 115 15.94 8.69 4.76
C ASP A 115 14.85 7.78 5.38
N ARG A 116 14.21 6.98 4.53
CA ARG A 116 13.12 6.07 4.95
C ARG A 116 13.60 5.01 5.92
N ASP A 117 14.85 4.55 5.79
CA ASP A 117 15.43 3.54 6.66
C ASP A 117 15.66 4.08 8.06
N ALA A 118 16.21 5.29 8.20
CA ALA A 118 16.35 5.95 9.48
C ALA A 118 14.99 6.19 10.16
N ILE A 119 13.99 6.63 9.38
CA ILE A 119 12.64 6.86 9.90
C ILE A 119 12.00 5.54 10.36
N TYR A 120 12.15 4.46 9.60
CA TYR A 120 11.66 3.13 9.98
C TYR A 120 12.30 2.67 11.31
N ARG A 121 13.62 2.82 11.44
CA ARG A 121 14.36 2.49 12.68
C ARG A 121 13.92 3.31 13.89
N LEU A 122 13.37 4.51 13.70
CA LEU A 122 12.85 5.34 14.78
C LEU A 122 11.38 5.06 15.10
N LYS A 123 10.53 4.83 14.09
CA LYS A 123 9.10 4.59 14.29
C LYS A 123 8.80 3.19 14.84
N MET A 124 9.45 2.16 14.32
CA MET A 124 9.10 0.78 14.66
C MET A 124 9.30 0.43 16.15
N PRO A 125 10.43 0.78 16.81
CA PRO A 125 10.59 0.49 18.24
C PRO A 125 9.54 1.18 19.12
N VAL A 126 9.08 2.37 18.74
CA VAL A 126 8.02 3.10 19.45
C VAL A 126 6.67 2.40 19.28
N LEU A 127 6.37 1.94 18.05
CA LEU A 127 5.16 1.16 17.77
C LEU A 127 5.16 -0.18 18.52
N GLU A 128 6.30 -0.87 18.60
CA GLU A 128 6.46 -2.11 19.35
C GLU A 128 6.32 -1.89 20.86
N ALA A 129 6.92 -0.84 21.41
CA ALA A 129 6.75 -0.48 22.81
C ALA A 129 5.29 -0.11 23.14
N LEU A 130 4.60 0.60 22.24
CA LEU A 130 3.19 0.93 22.41
C LEU A 130 2.32 -0.33 22.31
N TRP A 131 2.68 -1.28 21.45
CA TRP A 131 2.00 -2.56 21.34
C TRP A 131 2.02 -3.33 22.66
N GLU A 132 3.16 -3.45 23.33
CA GLU A 132 3.26 -4.11 24.65
C GLU A 132 2.30 -3.52 25.69
N VAL A 133 1.99 -2.24 25.54
CA VAL A 133 1.13 -1.47 26.44
C VAL A 133 -0.37 -1.71 26.16
N VAL A 134 -0.75 -2.00 24.91
CA VAL A 134 -2.15 -2.07 24.46
C VAL A 134 -2.62 -3.47 24.04
N ARG A 135 -1.70 -4.42 23.80
CA ARG A 135 -2.01 -5.76 23.25
C ARG A 135 -2.98 -6.60 24.09
N HIS A 136 -3.17 -6.26 25.35
CA HIS A 136 -4.09 -6.95 26.25
C HIS A 136 -5.56 -6.53 26.08
N ASP A 137 -5.84 -5.42 25.38
CA ASP A 137 -7.20 -4.97 25.06
C ASP A 137 -7.29 -4.50 23.62
N LEU A 138 -7.77 -5.39 22.75
CA LEU A 138 -7.97 -5.15 21.33
C LEU A 138 -9.45 -4.92 20.96
N SER A 139 -10.30 -4.61 21.95
CA SER A 139 -11.74 -4.41 21.74
C SER A 139 -12.04 -3.36 20.65
N ASN A 140 -11.28 -2.26 20.63
CA ASN A 140 -11.37 -1.22 19.61
C ASN A 140 -10.98 -1.69 18.20
N CYS A 141 -10.18 -2.76 18.08
CA CYS A 141 -9.75 -3.32 16.81
C CYS A 141 -10.70 -4.38 16.26
N ALA A 142 -11.58 -4.94 17.10
CA ALA A 142 -12.37 -6.13 16.78
C ALA A 142 -13.24 -5.97 15.52
N TYR A 143 -13.91 -4.82 15.37
CA TYR A 143 -14.71 -4.53 14.18
C TYR A 143 -13.84 -4.48 12.91
N TYR A 144 -12.70 -3.78 12.97
CA TYR A 144 -11.79 -3.68 11.83
C TYR A 144 -11.20 -5.04 11.45
N PHE A 145 -10.78 -5.84 12.45
CA PHE A 145 -10.24 -7.18 12.22
C PHE A 145 -11.28 -8.09 11.58
N SER A 146 -12.52 -8.09 12.09
CA SER A 146 -13.61 -8.88 11.52
C SER A 146 -13.96 -8.44 10.09
N ASN A 147 -14.04 -7.13 9.84
CA ASN A 147 -14.40 -6.59 8.52
C ASN A 147 -13.32 -6.85 7.46
N GLN A 148 -12.04 -6.86 7.84
CA GLN A 148 -10.95 -7.19 6.90
C GLN A 148 -10.72 -8.70 6.76
N GLY A 149 -11.04 -9.47 7.81
CA GLY A 149 -11.03 -10.92 7.81
C GLY A 149 -9.69 -11.56 7.41
N GLU A 150 -9.80 -12.69 6.72
CA GLU A 150 -8.67 -13.55 6.34
C GLU A 150 -7.57 -12.80 5.58
N THR A 151 -7.94 -11.84 4.75
CA THR A 151 -6.98 -11.09 3.94
C THR A 151 -6.04 -10.21 4.78
N LEU A 152 -6.52 -9.65 5.90
CA LEU A 152 -5.66 -8.93 6.85
C LEU A 152 -4.79 -9.90 7.64
N GLN A 153 -5.33 -11.04 8.07
CA GLN A 153 -4.54 -12.07 8.74
C GLN A 153 -3.42 -12.61 7.84
N ARG A 154 -3.71 -12.83 6.55
CA ARG A 154 -2.73 -13.28 5.55
C ARG A 154 -1.64 -12.23 5.31
N PHE A 155 -2.02 -10.95 5.21
CA PHE A 155 -1.05 -9.85 5.15
C PHE A 155 -0.13 -9.83 6.37
N ALA A 156 -0.70 -9.87 7.57
CA ALA A 156 0.07 -9.85 8.79
C ALA A 156 0.96 -11.09 8.93
N THR A 157 0.48 -12.27 8.54
CA THR A 157 1.28 -13.52 8.52
C THR A 157 2.49 -13.38 7.59
N PHE A 158 2.29 -12.81 6.39
CA PHE A 158 3.40 -12.52 5.48
C PHE A 158 4.42 -11.58 6.13
N CYS A 159 3.97 -10.53 6.82
CA CYS A 159 4.87 -9.61 7.51
C CYS A 159 5.77 -10.32 8.53
N VAL A 160 5.21 -11.23 9.33
CA VAL A 160 5.99 -12.01 10.31
C VAL A 160 6.95 -12.99 9.63
N LEU A 161 6.52 -13.63 8.54
CA LEU A 161 7.40 -14.48 7.73
C LEU A 161 8.55 -13.67 7.11
N ALA A 162 8.28 -12.45 6.63
CA ALA A 162 9.28 -11.58 6.04
C ALA A 162 10.30 -11.07 7.08
N GLU A 163 9.86 -10.79 8.30
CA GLU A 163 10.77 -10.49 9.42
C GLU A 163 11.73 -11.65 9.72
N ARG A 164 11.25 -12.90 9.57
CA ARG A 164 12.05 -14.10 9.87
C ARG A 164 12.98 -14.53 8.73
N PHE A 165 12.50 -14.47 7.49
CA PHE A 165 13.17 -15.07 6.34
C PHE A 165 13.63 -14.05 5.29
N GLY A 166 13.38 -12.76 5.51
CA GLY A 166 13.75 -11.66 4.61
C GLY A 166 12.61 -11.22 3.69
N GLN A 167 12.84 -10.12 2.98
CA GLN A 167 11.76 -9.38 2.28
C GLN A 167 11.18 -10.06 1.04
N ASN A 168 11.87 -11.06 0.47
CA ASN A 168 11.45 -11.72 -0.77
C ASN A 168 10.99 -13.15 -0.48
N TRP A 169 9.68 -13.40 -0.59
CA TRP A 169 9.11 -14.71 -0.26
C TRP A 169 9.64 -15.87 -1.11
N ARG A 170 10.15 -15.58 -2.30
CA ARG A 170 10.71 -16.58 -3.23
C ARG A 170 11.99 -17.22 -2.69
N ASP A 171 12.65 -16.57 -1.73
CA ASP A 171 13.88 -17.05 -1.10
C ASP A 171 13.61 -17.77 0.23
N TRP A 172 12.35 -17.84 0.67
CA TRP A 172 11.96 -18.51 1.92
C TRP A 172 12.03 -20.04 1.79
N PRO A 173 12.04 -20.80 2.90
CA PRO A 173 11.84 -22.24 2.85
C PRO A 173 10.53 -22.60 2.13
N GLU A 174 10.55 -23.66 1.33
CA GLU A 174 9.43 -24.06 0.45
C GLU A 174 8.07 -24.13 1.18
N ALA A 175 8.09 -24.62 2.43
CA ALA A 175 6.93 -24.71 3.32
C ALA A 175 6.16 -23.39 3.51
N TYR A 176 6.82 -22.24 3.34
CA TYR A 176 6.23 -20.91 3.53
C TYR A 176 6.03 -20.14 2.22
N GLN A 177 6.46 -20.67 1.09
CA GLN A 177 6.38 -19.96 -0.20
C GLN A 177 4.96 -19.87 -0.76
N HIS A 178 4.02 -20.68 -0.28
CA HIS A 178 2.63 -20.66 -0.74
C HIS A 178 1.65 -20.45 0.43
N PRO A 179 0.75 -19.45 0.36
CA PRO A 179 -0.09 -19.03 1.50
C PRO A 179 -1.09 -20.10 1.97
N LEU A 180 -1.45 -21.04 1.11
CA LEU A 180 -2.41 -22.11 1.43
C LEU A 180 -1.76 -23.37 2.06
N ARG A 181 -0.44 -23.37 2.32
CA ARG A 181 0.23 -24.48 2.98
C ARG A 181 -0.12 -24.52 4.46
N GLU A 182 -0.27 -25.72 5.03
CA GLU A 182 -0.63 -25.90 6.44
C GLU A 182 0.43 -25.32 7.39
N GLU A 183 1.70 -25.33 6.97
CA GLU A 183 2.81 -24.77 7.72
C GLU A 183 2.67 -23.25 7.91
N VAL A 184 2.09 -22.53 6.95
CA VAL A 184 1.81 -21.10 7.06
C VAL A 184 0.74 -20.85 8.12
N ALA A 185 -0.34 -21.63 8.11
CA ALA A 185 -1.40 -21.52 9.10
C ALA A 185 -0.89 -21.86 10.52
N ARG A 186 -0.07 -22.91 10.65
CA ARG A 186 0.58 -23.29 11.91
C ARG A 186 1.53 -22.20 12.40
N PHE A 187 2.36 -21.67 11.51
CA PHE A 187 3.26 -20.56 11.82
C PHE A 187 2.48 -19.34 12.33
N ALA A 188 1.37 -18.99 11.68
CA ALA A 188 0.53 -17.87 12.11
C ALA A 188 -0.04 -18.09 13.51
N ALA A 189 -0.49 -19.32 13.83
CA ALA A 189 -0.98 -19.66 15.16
C ALA A 189 0.13 -19.64 16.24
N GLU A 190 1.32 -20.14 15.91
CA GLU A 190 2.48 -20.11 16.82
C GLU A 190 3.02 -18.69 17.07
N ASN A 191 2.74 -17.74 16.17
CA ASN A 191 3.20 -16.35 16.24
C ASN A 191 2.04 -15.35 16.32
N GLU A 192 0.90 -15.77 16.90
CA GLU A 192 -0.35 -15.02 16.89
C GLU A 192 -0.19 -13.56 17.35
N GLU A 193 0.56 -13.33 18.44
CA GLU A 193 0.77 -11.99 18.98
C GLU A 193 1.48 -11.06 17.98
N ARG A 194 2.50 -11.55 17.27
CA ARG A 194 3.22 -10.76 16.27
C ARG A 194 2.39 -10.57 14.99
N VAL A 195 1.54 -11.54 14.65
CA VAL A 195 0.53 -11.36 13.59
C VAL A 195 -0.44 -10.24 13.98
N GLN A 196 -0.98 -10.28 15.20
CA GLN A 196 -1.90 -9.25 15.71
C GLN A 196 -1.26 -7.86 15.75
N PHE A 197 0.04 -7.75 16.04
CA PHE A 197 0.78 -6.48 15.94
C PHE A 197 0.68 -5.86 14.52
N HIS A 198 0.96 -6.64 13.47
CA HIS A 198 0.86 -6.15 12.09
C HIS A 198 -0.58 -5.83 11.68
N MET A 199 -1.56 -6.58 12.19
CA MET A 199 -2.98 -6.27 12.00
C MET A 199 -3.35 -4.93 12.68
N TRP A 200 -2.84 -4.70 13.88
CA TRP A 200 -3.04 -3.47 14.65
C TRP A 200 -2.42 -2.25 13.96
N LEU A 201 -1.23 -2.37 13.36
CA LEU A 201 -0.66 -1.29 12.55
C LEU A 201 -1.60 -0.85 11.42
N GLN A 202 -2.21 -1.81 10.72
CA GLN A 202 -3.19 -1.50 9.66
C GLN A 202 -4.46 -0.87 10.21
N TYR A 203 -4.91 -1.26 11.41
CA TYR A 203 -6.01 -0.59 12.09
C TYR A 203 -5.67 0.89 12.38
N LEU A 204 -4.49 1.18 12.93
CA LEU A 204 -4.06 2.55 13.20
C LEU A 204 -4.01 3.40 11.92
N LEU A 205 -3.48 2.81 10.84
CA LEU A 205 -3.41 3.45 9.52
C LEU A 205 -4.80 3.74 8.97
N ASP A 206 -5.73 2.79 9.05
CA ASP A 206 -7.12 2.97 8.61
C ASP A 206 -7.80 4.11 9.39
N ARG A 207 -7.64 4.18 10.71
CA ARG A 207 -8.19 5.25 11.56
C ARG A 207 -7.62 6.62 11.20
N GLN A 208 -6.30 6.75 11.06
CA GLN A 208 -5.69 8.04 10.72
C GLN A 208 -6.02 8.46 9.28
N LEU A 209 -6.12 7.51 8.34
CA LEU A 209 -6.48 7.80 6.96
C LEU A 209 -7.95 8.25 6.84
N GLN A 210 -8.86 7.57 7.54
CA GLN A 210 -10.26 8.01 7.64
C GLN A 210 -10.31 9.46 8.13
N HIS A 211 -9.61 9.76 9.22
CA HIS A 211 -9.61 11.10 9.79
C HIS A 211 -8.98 12.16 8.88
N ALA A 212 -7.93 11.81 8.13
CA ALA A 212 -7.36 12.71 7.13
C ALA A 212 -8.32 12.97 5.96
N SER A 213 -9.11 11.97 5.56
CA SER A 213 -10.09 12.09 4.47
C SER A 213 -11.31 12.95 4.82
N GLU A 214 -11.62 13.13 6.12
CA GLU A 214 -12.69 14.02 6.58
C GLU A 214 -12.36 15.49 6.36
N ALA A 215 -11.07 15.85 6.27
CA ALA A 215 -10.65 17.23 6.06
C ALA A 215 -10.94 17.73 4.63
N ILE A 216 -10.75 16.86 3.64
CA ILE A 216 -10.99 17.14 2.22
C ILE A 216 -11.04 15.81 1.44
N PRO A 217 -11.89 15.67 0.40
CA PRO A 217 -11.88 14.49 -0.46
C PRO A 217 -10.50 14.16 -1.01
N LEU A 218 -10.09 12.89 -0.88
CA LEU A 218 -8.79 12.41 -1.36
C LEU A 218 -8.92 11.70 -2.71
N VAL A 219 -8.04 12.03 -3.66
CA VAL A 219 -7.85 11.26 -4.89
C VAL A 219 -6.66 10.34 -4.67
N PHE A 220 -6.94 9.05 -4.47
CA PHE A 220 -5.90 8.04 -4.34
C PHE A 220 -5.27 7.73 -5.68
N ASP A 221 -4.02 7.29 -5.66
CA ASP A 221 -3.29 6.86 -6.83
C ASP A 221 -3.00 5.36 -6.74
N LEU A 222 -3.46 4.60 -7.73
CA LEU A 222 -3.36 3.14 -7.78
C LEU A 222 -2.24 2.73 -8.75
N PRO A 223 -1.13 2.16 -8.25
CA PRO A 223 -0.06 1.63 -9.09
C PRO A 223 -0.50 0.48 -10.00
N VAL A 224 0.20 0.37 -11.13
CA VAL A 224 -0.01 -0.68 -12.14
C VAL A 224 0.09 -2.09 -11.54
N GLY A 225 1.06 -2.31 -10.65
CA GLY A 225 1.38 -3.63 -10.12
C GLY A 225 2.07 -3.58 -8.77
N VAL A 226 2.73 -4.69 -8.43
CA VAL A 226 3.31 -4.96 -7.11
C VAL A 226 4.73 -5.49 -7.25
N ASP A 227 5.49 -5.40 -6.16
CA ASP A 227 6.75 -6.11 -6.01
C ASP A 227 6.51 -7.64 -6.17
N PRO A 228 7.20 -8.35 -7.09
CA PRO A 228 7.14 -9.80 -7.21
C PRO A 228 7.58 -10.55 -5.95
N GLY A 229 8.39 -9.92 -5.08
CA GLY A 229 8.75 -10.46 -3.76
C GLY A 229 7.79 -10.07 -2.63
N GLY A 230 6.74 -9.29 -2.93
CA GLY A 230 5.80 -8.76 -1.96
C GLY A 230 4.62 -9.67 -1.64
N VAL A 231 3.79 -9.21 -0.69
CA VAL A 231 2.64 -9.97 -0.16
C VAL A 231 1.54 -10.20 -1.18
N ASP A 232 1.23 -9.21 -2.01
CA ASP A 232 0.20 -9.39 -3.04
C ASP A 232 0.67 -10.43 -4.07
N ALA A 233 1.96 -10.43 -4.42
CA ALA A 233 2.54 -11.43 -5.30
C ALA A 233 2.55 -12.83 -4.65
N TRP A 234 2.88 -12.93 -3.36
CA TRP A 234 2.80 -14.19 -2.60
C TRP A 234 1.37 -14.75 -2.52
N CYS A 235 0.40 -13.88 -2.20
CA CYS A 235 -1.01 -14.25 -2.05
C CYS A 235 -1.62 -14.74 -3.36
N TRP A 236 -1.24 -14.10 -4.47
CA TRP A 236 -1.89 -14.29 -5.77
C TRP A 236 -0.95 -14.90 -6.81
N GLN A 237 0.14 -15.53 -6.38
CA GLN A 237 1.19 -16.08 -7.25
C GLN A 237 0.64 -16.99 -8.35
N ASP A 238 -0.41 -17.76 -8.06
CA ASP A 238 -1.04 -18.65 -9.01
C ASP A 238 -1.72 -17.91 -10.17
N THR A 239 -2.07 -16.64 -10.00
CA THR A 239 -2.75 -15.81 -11.00
C THR A 239 -1.82 -14.84 -11.74
N LEU A 240 -0.55 -14.76 -11.31
CA LEU A 240 0.46 -13.87 -11.88
C LEU A 240 1.42 -14.64 -12.79
N ALA A 241 1.93 -13.98 -13.83
CA ALA A 241 2.99 -14.51 -14.68
C ALA A 241 4.35 -14.10 -14.11
N LEU A 242 4.82 -14.78 -13.06
CA LEU A 242 6.09 -14.45 -12.38
C LEU A 242 7.34 -14.57 -13.28
N GLY A 243 7.24 -15.31 -14.40
CA GLY A 243 8.29 -15.38 -15.43
C GLY A 243 8.23 -14.27 -16.48
N SER A 244 7.44 -13.22 -16.25
CA SER A 244 7.29 -12.06 -17.14
C SER A 244 7.21 -10.78 -16.33
N ARG A 245 7.52 -9.66 -16.98
CA ARG A 245 7.51 -8.32 -16.38
C ARG A 245 6.68 -7.37 -17.23
N VAL A 246 5.99 -6.44 -16.57
CA VAL A 246 5.28 -5.35 -17.23
C VAL A 246 6.29 -4.27 -17.62
N GLY A 247 6.07 -3.68 -18.78
CA GLY A 247 6.85 -2.55 -19.24
C GLY A 247 6.11 -1.69 -20.25
N ALA A 248 6.88 -1.01 -21.09
CA ALA A 248 6.39 -0.30 -22.27
C ALA A 248 7.30 -0.61 -23.47
N PRO A 249 6.72 -0.69 -24.68
CA PRO A 249 7.53 -0.84 -25.89
C PRO A 249 8.42 0.39 -26.10
N PRO A 250 9.42 0.30 -27.00
CA PRO A 250 10.15 1.46 -27.50
C PRO A 250 9.21 2.54 -28.03
N ASP A 251 9.54 3.79 -27.73
CA ASP A 251 8.86 4.97 -28.25
C ASP A 251 9.86 6.08 -28.65
N GLU A 252 9.35 7.22 -29.11
CA GLU A 252 10.16 8.35 -29.56
C GLU A 252 11.03 8.97 -28.45
N PHE A 253 10.65 8.82 -27.18
CA PHE A 253 11.39 9.36 -26.04
C PHE A 253 12.37 8.35 -25.44
N ASN A 254 12.05 7.05 -25.53
CA ASN A 254 12.87 5.97 -25.04
C ASN A 254 12.88 4.79 -26.03
N ALA A 255 13.86 4.82 -26.93
CA ALA A 255 14.07 3.78 -27.94
C ALA A 255 14.44 2.40 -27.35
N GLY A 256 14.83 2.33 -26.06
CA GLY A 256 15.10 1.06 -25.38
C GLY A 256 13.85 0.39 -24.81
N GLY A 257 12.70 1.07 -24.84
CA GLY A 257 11.53 0.65 -24.08
C GLY A 257 11.75 0.79 -22.56
N GLN A 258 10.78 0.32 -21.78
CA GLN A 258 10.83 0.39 -20.32
C GLN A 258 10.51 -0.97 -19.73
N ASP A 259 11.23 -1.35 -18.68
CA ASP A 259 10.96 -2.51 -17.86
C ASP A 259 10.63 -2.03 -16.45
N TRP A 260 9.41 -2.27 -15.99
CA TRP A 260 8.95 -1.79 -14.68
C TRP A 260 9.14 -2.85 -13.58
N GLY A 261 9.57 -4.07 -13.92
CA GLY A 261 9.84 -5.12 -12.93
C GLY A 261 8.62 -5.76 -12.27
N LEU A 262 7.41 -5.39 -12.69
CA LEU A 262 6.15 -5.83 -12.06
C LEU A 262 5.65 -7.12 -12.74
N PRO A 263 5.19 -8.16 -12.01
CA PRO A 263 4.60 -9.34 -12.64
C PRO A 263 3.19 -9.01 -13.17
N PRO A 264 2.86 -9.34 -14.44
CA PRO A 264 1.51 -9.13 -14.95
C PRO A 264 0.53 -10.22 -14.48
N TRP A 265 -0.76 -9.87 -14.48
CA TRP A 265 -1.84 -10.84 -14.29
C TRP A 265 -2.00 -11.75 -15.51
N ILE A 266 -2.14 -13.06 -15.29
CA ILE A 266 -2.55 -13.97 -16.36
C ILE A 266 -4.05 -13.77 -16.62
N PRO A 267 -4.47 -13.26 -17.80
CA PRO A 267 -5.86 -12.82 -18.01
C PRO A 267 -6.89 -13.91 -17.69
N ARG A 268 -6.66 -15.14 -18.19
CA ARG A 268 -7.56 -16.28 -17.96
C ARG A 268 -7.65 -16.69 -16.48
N LYS A 269 -6.54 -16.57 -15.73
CA LYS A 269 -6.53 -16.92 -14.31
C LYS A 269 -7.15 -15.83 -13.44
N MET A 270 -7.05 -14.57 -13.85
CA MET A 270 -7.82 -13.48 -13.25
C MET A 270 -9.34 -13.73 -13.37
N VAL A 271 -9.82 -14.17 -14.54
CA VAL A 271 -11.22 -14.58 -14.71
C VAL A 271 -11.58 -15.78 -13.83
N ALA A 272 -10.73 -16.81 -13.78
CA ALA A 272 -10.95 -17.99 -12.95
C ALA A 272 -10.99 -17.66 -11.44
N ALA A 273 -10.21 -16.66 -11.01
CA ALA A 273 -10.23 -16.10 -9.67
C ALA A 273 -11.36 -15.07 -9.45
N GLN A 274 -12.32 -14.98 -10.38
CA GLN A 274 -13.48 -14.09 -10.33
C GLN A 274 -13.11 -12.62 -10.11
N TYR A 275 -11.97 -12.20 -10.65
CA TYR A 275 -11.45 -10.83 -10.52
C TYR A 275 -11.13 -10.37 -9.10
N GLU A 276 -11.12 -11.28 -8.12
CA GLU A 276 -10.99 -10.96 -6.70
C GLU A 276 -9.77 -10.08 -6.36
N PRO A 277 -8.55 -10.31 -6.91
CA PRO A 277 -7.41 -9.45 -6.60
C PRO A 277 -7.64 -7.99 -7.05
N PHE A 278 -8.28 -7.79 -8.20
CA PHE A 278 -8.60 -6.46 -8.73
C PHE A 278 -9.70 -5.79 -7.91
N ILE A 279 -10.78 -6.53 -7.62
CA ILE A 279 -11.89 -6.06 -6.78
C ILE A 279 -11.40 -5.61 -5.40
N GLN A 280 -10.62 -6.45 -4.72
CA GLN A 280 -10.07 -6.11 -3.40
C GLN A 280 -9.19 -4.85 -3.44
N THR A 281 -8.38 -4.71 -4.49
CA THR A 281 -7.51 -3.53 -4.65
C THR A 281 -8.33 -2.25 -4.84
N VAL A 282 -9.32 -2.28 -5.73
CA VAL A 282 -10.19 -1.13 -6.02
C VAL A 282 -11.02 -0.74 -4.79
N ARG A 283 -11.65 -1.72 -4.12
CA ARG A 283 -12.41 -1.49 -2.87
C ARG A 283 -11.56 -0.85 -1.78
N ALA A 284 -10.33 -1.32 -1.60
CA ALA A 284 -9.42 -0.77 -0.59
C ALA A 284 -9.04 0.68 -0.91
N SER A 285 -8.76 0.98 -2.18
CA SER A 285 -8.41 2.34 -2.61
C SER A 285 -9.60 3.31 -2.56
N LEU A 286 -10.83 2.82 -2.73
CA LEU A 286 -12.04 3.66 -2.76
C LEU A 286 -12.68 3.90 -1.39
N ARG A 287 -12.34 3.11 -0.36
CA ARG A 287 -12.99 3.16 0.97
C ARG A 287 -13.17 4.57 1.55
N TYR A 288 -12.15 5.41 1.42
CA TYR A 288 -12.14 6.80 1.92
C TYR A 288 -11.88 7.81 0.80
N ALA A 289 -12.05 7.40 -0.46
CA ALA A 289 -11.69 8.21 -1.61
C ALA A 289 -12.83 9.13 -2.05
N GLY A 290 -12.47 10.36 -2.42
CA GLY A 290 -13.27 11.19 -3.31
C GLY A 290 -13.00 10.91 -4.79
N GLY A 291 -11.93 10.18 -5.11
CA GLY A 291 -11.60 9.75 -6.47
C GLY A 291 -10.43 8.77 -6.52
N LEU A 292 -10.26 8.13 -7.67
CA LEU A 292 -9.17 7.18 -7.90
C LEU A 292 -8.48 7.50 -9.23
N ARG A 293 -7.20 7.83 -9.17
CA ARG A 293 -6.28 7.82 -10.32
C ARG A 293 -5.83 6.38 -10.53
N ILE A 294 -6.11 5.84 -11.71
CA ILE A 294 -5.58 4.54 -12.15
C ILE A 294 -4.33 4.82 -12.98
N ASP A 295 -3.16 4.49 -12.43
CA ASP A 295 -1.92 4.61 -13.17
C ASP A 295 -1.91 3.66 -14.37
N HIS A 296 -1.42 4.16 -15.51
CA HIS A 296 -1.45 3.44 -16.77
C HIS A 296 -2.81 2.75 -17.03
N VAL A 297 -3.91 3.52 -17.11
CA VAL A 297 -5.28 3.00 -17.31
C VAL A 297 -5.43 2.05 -18.52
N MET A 298 -4.52 2.14 -19.50
CA MET A 298 -4.42 1.20 -20.62
C MET A 298 -4.19 -0.24 -20.15
N GLY A 299 -3.63 -0.43 -18.97
CA GLY A 299 -3.51 -1.71 -18.27
C GLY A 299 -4.83 -2.36 -17.88
N LEU A 300 -5.98 -1.72 -18.09
CA LEU A 300 -7.28 -2.40 -18.07
C LEU A 300 -7.61 -3.08 -19.42
N PHE A 301 -6.91 -2.72 -20.49
CA PHE A 301 -7.12 -3.20 -21.85
C PHE A 301 -6.05 -4.17 -22.29
N ARG A 302 -4.79 -3.79 -22.09
CA ARG A 302 -3.62 -4.59 -22.44
C ARG A 302 -2.41 -4.12 -21.66
N LEU A 303 -1.48 -5.04 -21.39
CA LEU A 303 -0.18 -4.70 -20.83
C LEU A 303 0.92 -5.20 -21.76
N TYR A 304 2.02 -4.47 -21.82
CA TYR A 304 3.20 -4.89 -22.57
C TYR A 304 4.03 -5.82 -21.67
N TRP A 305 4.14 -7.08 -22.06
CA TRP A 305 4.82 -8.13 -21.32
C TRP A 305 6.19 -8.39 -21.89
N ILE A 306 7.18 -8.44 -21.01
CA ILE A 306 8.58 -8.71 -21.31
C ILE A 306 8.92 -10.04 -20.63
N PRO A 307 9.22 -11.11 -21.39
CA PRO A 307 9.67 -12.37 -20.80
C PRO A 307 10.93 -12.20 -19.94
N GLN A 308 11.12 -13.08 -18.96
CA GLN A 308 12.33 -13.02 -18.15
C GLN A 308 13.60 -13.27 -18.99
N GLY A 309 14.66 -12.48 -18.75
CA GLY A 309 15.93 -12.61 -19.46
C GLY A 309 16.03 -11.91 -20.82
N VAL A 310 14.96 -11.28 -21.33
CA VAL A 310 15.01 -10.53 -22.60
C VAL A 310 14.82 -9.02 -22.40
N ALA A 311 15.19 -8.24 -23.42
CA ALA A 311 15.12 -6.78 -23.39
C ALA A 311 13.68 -6.26 -23.57
N ALA A 312 13.42 -5.02 -23.12
CA ALA A 312 12.11 -4.38 -23.27
C ALA A 312 11.70 -4.13 -24.73
N THR A 313 12.64 -4.19 -25.68
CA THR A 313 12.34 -4.14 -27.13
C THR A 313 11.67 -5.41 -27.64
N GLU A 314 11.72 -6.52 -26.90
CA GLU A 314 11.29 -7.86 -27.32
C GLU A 314 9.99 -8.31 -26.63
N GLY A 315 9.33 -7.42 -25.89
CA GLY A 315 8.03 -7.70 -25.32
C GLY A 315 6.89 -7.67 -26.34
N THR A 316 5.70 -8.02 -25.88
CA THR A 316 4.47 -7.96 -26.69
C THR A 316 3.27 -7.52 -25.85
N TYR A 317 2.23 -7.01 -26.50
CA TYR A 317 0.98 -6.74 -25.82
C TYR A 317 0.21 -8.02 -25.54
N VAL A 318 -0.32 -8.12 -24.31
CA VAL A 318 -1.27 -9.14 -23.89
C VAL A 318 -2.55 -8.45 -23.47
N ASP A 319 -3.66 -8.83 -24.10
CA ASP A 319 -4.97 -8.28 -23.83
C ASP A 319 -5.53 -8.76 -22.48
N LEU A 320 -6.24 -7.86 -21.81
CA LEU A 320 -6.96 -8.09 -20.57
C LEU A 320 -8.47 -8.03 -20.82
N PRO A 321 -9.29 -8.64 -19.94
CA PRO A 321 -10.75 -8.67 -20.07
C PRO A 321 -11.37 -7.30 -19.74
N SER A 322 -11.12 -6.31 -20.59
CA SER A 322 -11.41 -4.89 -20.34
C SER A 322 -12.86 -4.59 -20.08
N ALA A 323 -13.78 -5.24 -20.79
CA ALA A 323 -15.22 -5.08 -20.59
C ALA A 323 -15.63 -5.43 -19.15
N ASP A 324 -15.05 -6.47 -18.57
CA ASP A 324 -15.35 -6.91 -17.21
C ASP A 324 -14.65 -6.00 -16.19
N LEU A 325 -13.38 -5.65 -16.43
CA LEU A 325 -12.63 -4.75 -15.54
C LEU A 325 -13.27 -3.35 -15.44
N LEU A 326 -13.72 -2.78 -16.55
CA LEU A 326 -14.42 -1.49 -16.57
C LEU A 326 -15.77 -1.56 -15.86
N ARG A 327 -16.50 -2.66 -16.02
CA ARG A 327 -17.78 -2.89 -15.33
C ARG A 327 -17.61 -3.05 -13.83
N ILE A 328 -16.58 -3.77 -13.40
CA ILE A 328 -16.21 -3.89 -11.99
C ILE A 328 -15.84 -2.51 -11.46
N LEU A 329 -15.00 -1.75 -12.17
CA LEU A 329 -14.62 -0.41 -11.75
C LEU A 329 -15.84 0.51 -11.59
N ALA A 330 -16.77 0.49 -12.56
CA ALA A 330 -18.01 1.25 -12.48
C ALA A 330 -18.89 0.82 -11.30
N LEU A 331 -18.94 -0.48 -10.99
CA LEU A 331 -19.66 -1.02 -9.83
C LEU A 331 -19.04 -0.56 -8.50
N GLU A 332 -17.72 -0.73 -8.34
CA GLU A 332 -17.03 -0.39 -7.09
C GLU A 332 -16.93 1.13 -6.86
N SER A 333 -17.16 1.95 -7.90
CA SER A 333 -17.16 3.41 -7.79
C SER A 333 -18.46 4.05 -7.29
N GLN A 334 -19.52 3.27 -7.09
CA GLN A 334 -20.83 3.77 -6.61
C GLN A 334 -20.86 3.91 -5.09
#